data_AF-A0A317D2K7-F1
#
_entry.id   AF-A0A317D2K7-F1
#
_cell.length_a   1.000
_cell.length_b   1.000
_cell.length_c   1.000
_cell.angle_alpha   90.00
_cell.angle_beta   90.00
_cell.angle_gamma   90.00
#
_symmetry.space_group_name_H-M   'P 1'
#
loop_
_entity.id
_entity.type
_entity.pdbx_description
1 polymer ?
#
loop_
_entity_poly.entity_id
_entity_poly.type
_entity_poly.pdbx_seq_one_letter_code
_entity_poly.pdbx_strand_id
1 'polypeptide(L)'
;MVTSYEAESAANGLDNIRIFTCSGCSGQQKVGNIGRGMGTLRFNGVTARTGGSATVTIAYVNGESPRVGQVSVNGGPAITLTFPGTGGWSSVGTMVVTVALRPGPNTLTMFNPYSAAPDFDKITVSVR
;
A
#
# COMPACT_ATOMS: atom_id res chain seq x y z
N MET A 1 6.33 16.60 8.00
CA MET A 1 6.81 15.40 8.73
C MET A 1 6.52 14.19 7.87
N VAL A 2 7.45 13.23 7.82
CA VAL A 2 7.32 12.03 7.00
C VAL A 2 7.27 10.82 7.94
N THR A 3 6.25 9.98 7.82
CA THR A 3 6.07 8.77 8.64
C THR A 3 5.99 7.54 7.75
N SER A 4 6.67 6.46 8.14
CA SER A 4 6.67 5.19 7.41
C SER A 4 5.83 4.12 8.12
N TYR A 5 5.17 3.28 7.34
CA TYR A 5 4.32 2.17 7.81
C TYR A 5 4.63 0.94 6.96
N GLU A 6 5.19 -0.10 7.59
CA GLU A 6 5.46 -1.39 6.93
C GLU A 6 4.16 -2.12 6.61
N ALA A 7 4.09 -2.78 5.45
CA ALA A 7 2.89 -3.50 5.02
C ALA A 7 2.63 -4.72 5.91
N GLU A 8 3.67 -5.46 6.29
CA GLU A 8 3.63 -6.66 7.10
C GLU A 8 3.43 -6.40 8.60
N SER A 9 3.32 -5.13 9.01
CA SER A 9 3.09 -4.77 10.41
C SER A 9 1.82 -5.42 10.95
N ALA A 10 1.93 -6.04 12.13
CA ALA A 10 0.79 -6.62 12.85
C ALA A 10 -0.27 -5.58 13.27
N ALA A 11 0.04 -4.28 13.17
CA ALA A 11 -0.93 -3.21 13.38
C ALA A 11 -1.94 -3.07 12.22
N ASN A 12 -1.65 -3.64 11.05
CA ASN A 12 -2.49 -3.54 9.86
C ASN A 12 -3.62 -4.59 9.86
N GLY A 13 -4.66 -4.32 9.05
CA GLY A 13 -5.62 -5.34 8.67
C GLY A 13 -5.01 -6.22 7.57
N LEU A 14 -4.83 -7.50 7.88
CA LEU A 14 -4.14 -8.48 7.04
C LEU A 14 -5.10 -9.61 6.62
N ASP A 15 -6.23 -9.25 6.00
CA ASP A 15 -7.31 -10.19 5.72
C ASP A 15 -7.00 -11.04 4.48
N ASN A 16 -6.84 -12.36 4.65
CA ASN A 16 -6.59 -13.33 3.57
C ASN A 16 -5.36 -12.97 2.69
N ILE A 17 -4.37 -12.31 3.28
CA ILE A 17 -3.10 -11.94 2.65
C ILE A 17 -1.97 -12.89 3.08
N ARG A 18 -0.83 -12.83 2.38
CA ARG A 18 0.38 -13.58 2.75
C ARG A 18 1.58 -12.65 2.88
N ILE A 19 2.38 -12.86 3.92
CA ILE A 19 3.69 -12.23 4.08
C ILE A 19 4.72 -13.12 3.37
N PHE A 20 5.55 -12.50 2.52
CA PHE A 20 6.62 -13.14 1.80
C PHE A 20 7.96 -12.52 2.17
N THR A 21 9.02 -13.32 2.15
CA THR A 21 10.39 -12.80 2.19
C THR A 21 10.69 -12.05 0.90
N CYS A 22 11.36 -10.91 1.02
CA CYS A 22 11.76 -10.07 -0.09
C CYS A 22 13.07 -9.36 0.26
N SER A 23 14.18 -9.81 -0.34
CA SER A 23 15.52 -9.31 0.04
C SER A 23 15.74 -7.83 -0.25
N GLY A 24 15.04 -7.26 -1.24
CA GLY A 24 15.12 -5.83 -1.56
C GLY A 24 14.08 -4.96 -0.85
N CYS A 25 13.15 -5.56 -0.10
CA CYS A 25 12.11 -4.84 0.61
C CYS A 25 12.61 -4.34 1.97
N SER A 26 11.95 -3.30 2.48
CA SER A 26 12.08 -2.89 3.88
C SER A 26 11.73 -4.07 4.78
N GLY A 27 12.43 -4.22 5.92
CA GLY A 27 12.19 -5.34 6.84
C GLY A 27 12.41 -6.74 6.23
N GLN A 28 12.96 -6.83 5.01
CA GLN A 28 13.12 -8.04 4.20
C GLN A 28 11.80 -8.79 3.92
N GLN A 29 10.66 -8.09 3.98
CA GLN A 29 9.34 -8.68 3.86
C GLN A 29 8.43 -7.84 2.96
N LYS A 30 7.37 -8.46 2.47
CA LYS A 30 6.30 -7.80 1.72
C LYS A 30 4.99 -8.52 1.93
N VAL A 31 3.89 -7.83 1.70
CA VAL A 31 2.55 -8.41 1.70
C VAL A 31 2.08 -8.63 0.26
N GLY A 32 1.68 -9.86 -0.04
CA GLY A 32 1.04 -10.23 -1.31
C GLY A 32 -0.29 -10.96 -1.10
N ASN A 33 -0.78 -11.61 -2.16
CA ASN A 33 -2.09 -12.26 -2.20
C ASN A 33 -3.27 -11.26 -2.08
N ILE A 34 -3.10 -10.08 -2.69
CA ILE A 34 -4.11 -9.01 -2.68
C ILE A 34 -4.87 -8.96 -4.01
N GLY A 35 -6.19 -8.76 -3.92
CA GLY A 35 -7.08 -8.59 -5.06
C GLY A 35 -7.58 -9.90 -5.67
N ARG A 36 -8.32 -9.84 -6.79
CA ARG A 36 -8.96 -11.00 -7.45
C ARG A 36 -9.80 -11.87 -6.49
N GLY A 37 -10.56 -11.24 -5.59
CA GLY A 37 -11.34 -11.94 -4.56
C GLY A 37 -10.50 -12.60 -3.45
N MET A 38 -9.17 -12.36 -3.42
CA MET A 38 -8.28 -12.76 -2.33
C MET A 38 -8.31 -11.72 -1.21
N GLY A 39 -7.15 -11.36 -0.65
CA GLY A 39 -7.07 -10.44 0.47
C GLY A 39 -7.09 -8.96 0.13
N THR A 40 -7.16 -8.16 1.18
CA THR A 40 -6.99 -6.71 1.15
C THR A 40 -6.01 -6.30 2.24
N LEU A 41 -5.10 -5.38 1.93
CA LEU A 41 -4.19 -4.81 2.93
C LEU A 41 -4.75 -3.48 3.42
N ARG A 42 -5.00 -3.35 4.73
CA ARG A 42 -5.43 -2.10 5.35
C ARG A 42 -4.37 -1.56 6.29
N PHE A 43 -3.71 -0.47 5.89
CA PHE A 43 -2.88 0.31 6.80
C PHE A 43 -3.76 1.01 7.82
N ASN A 44 -3.54 0.72 9.10
CA ASN A 44 -4.24 1.36 10.21
C ASN A 44 -3.36 2.46 10.84
N GLY A 45 -4.00 3.42 11.51
CA GLY A 45 -3.28 4.42 12.31
C GLY A 45 -2.46 5.41 11.50
N VAL A 46 -2.76 5.60 10.20
CA VAL A 46 -2.09 6.61 9.37
C VAL A 46 -2.50 7.99 9.88
N THR A 47 -1.60 8.66 10.59
CA THR A 47 -1.97 9.82 11.41
C THR A 47 -1.59 11.13 10.71
N ALA A 48 -2.54 12.08 10.69
CA ALA A 48 -2.31 13.46 10.25
C ALA A 48 -2.74 14.43 11.34
N ARG A 49 -1.86 15.34 11.79
CA ARG A 49 -2.16 16.21 12.95
C ARG A 49 -3.37 17.13 12.69
N THR A 50 -3.37 17.80 11.56
CA THR A 50 -4.39 18.79 11.17
C THR A 50 -5.29 18.31 10.03
N GLY A 51 -5.07 17.08 9.54
CA GLY A 51 -5.65 16.61 8.28
C GLY A 51 -5.10 17.37 7.07
N GLY A 52 -5.78 17.25 5.93
CA GLY A 52 -5.44 17.93 4.69
C GLY A 52 -4.81 17.01 3.65
N SER A 53 -4.15 17.63 2.67
CA SER A 53 -3.50 16.90 1.57
C SER A 53 -2.23 16.22 2.06
N ALA A 54 -2.11 14.93 1.76
CA ALA A 54 -0.92 14.14 2.06
C ALA A 54 -0.40 13.46 0.79
N THR A 55 0.91 13.47 0.63
CA THR A 55 1.60 12.66 -0.38
C THR A 55 1.92 11.30 0.22
N VAL A 56 1.44 10.24 -0.42
CA VAL A 56 1.72 8.85 -0.06
C VAL A 56 2.62 8.25 -1.12
N THR A 57 3.83 7.88 -0.73
CA THR A 57 4.72 7.05 -1.54
C THR A 57 4.51 5.60 -1.15
N ILE A 58 4.07 4.80 -2.12
CA ILE A 58 3.80 3.37 -1.98
C ILE A 58 5.01 2.63 -2.55
N ALA A 59 5.75 1.93 -1.70
CA ALA A 59 6.77 0.98 -2.12
C ALA A 59 6.10 -0.37 -2.41
N TYR A 60 6.36 -0.91 -3.59
CA TYR A 60 5.69 -2.11 -4.08
C TYR A 60 6.66 -3.00 -4.87
N VAL A 61 6.25 -4.24 -5.09
CA VAL A 61 6.95 -5.22 -5.90
C VAL A 61 6.00 -5.82 -6.91
N ASN A 62 6.40 -5.83 -8.18
CA ASN A 62 5.66 -6.46 -9.25
C ASN A 62 6.63 -7.12 -10.23
N GLY A 63 6.83 -8.44 -10.11
CA GLY A 63 7.82 -9.16 -10.91
C GLY A 63 7.43 -9.40 -12.38
N GLU A 64 6.26 -8.91 -12.81
CA GLU A 64 5.63 -9.28 -14.08
C GLU A 64 5.15 -8.03 -14.86
N SER A 65 4.19 -8.22 -15.77
CA SER A 65 3.51 -7.14 -16.47
C SER A 65 2.78 -6.20 -15.49
N PRO A 66 2.46 -4.96 -15.90
CA PRO A 66 1.82 -3.99 -15.02
C PRO A 66 0.54 -4.53 -14.37
N ARG A 67 0.41 -4.32 -13.05
CA ARG A 67 -0.77 -4.71 -12.27
C ARG A 67 -1.54 -3.47 -11.85
N VAL A 68 -2.86 -3.61 -11.72
CA VAL A 68 -3.73 -2.55 -11.23
C VAL A 68 -3.97 -2.76 -9.74
N GLY A 69 -3.92 -1.69 -8.96
CA GLY A 69 -4.31 -1.66 -7.55
C GLY A 69 -5.18 -0.44 -7.27
N GLN A 70 -5.97 -0.53 -6.21
CA GLN A 70 -6.86 0.54 -5.76
C GLN A 70 -6.54 0.92 -4.33
N VAL A 71 -6.59 2.22 -4.05
CA VAL A 71 -6.38 2.81 -2.71
C VAL A 71 -7.65 3.49 -2.26
N SER A 72 -8.26 3.03 -1.17
CA SER A 72 -9.39 3.71 -0.51
C SER A 72 -8.95 4.31 0.81
N VAL A 73 -9.28 5.58 1.04
CA VAL A 73 -8.98 6.29 2.29
C VAL A 73 -10.25 6.34 3.13
N ASN A 74 -10.19 5.84 4.36
CA ASN A 74 -11.31 5.81 5.31
C ASN A 74 -12.62 5.19 4.72
N GLY A 75 -12.50 4.24 3.79
CA GLY A 75 -13.65 3.63 3.11
C GLY A 75 -14.31 4.51 2.04
N GLY A 76 -13.71 5.65 1.70
CA GLY A 76 -14.18 6.53 0.63
C GLY A 76 -13.90 6.00 -0.78
N PRO A 77 -14.23 6.79 -1.82
CA PRO A 77 -14.00 6.42 -3.22
C PRO A 77 -12.55 5.99 -3.47
N ALA A 78 -12.38 4.91 -4.24
CA ALA A 78 -11.08 4.35 -4.49
C ALA A 78 -10.34 5.07 -5.63
N ILE A 79 -9.04 5.31 -5.43
CA ILE A 79 -8.13 5.79 -6.46
C ILE A 79 -7.51 4.57 -7.15
N THR A 80 -7.66 4.48 -8.46
CA THR A 80 -7.06 3.38 -9.26
C THR A 80 -5.66 3.77 -9.72
N LEU A 81 -4.69 2.90 -9.49
CA LEU A 81 -3.29 3.08 -9.82
C LEU A 81 -2.79 1.90 -10.65
N THR A 82 -1.98 2.17 -11.67
CA THR A 82 -1.29 1.16 -12.46
C THR A 82 0.16 1.08 -12.00
N PHE A 83 0.59 -0.10 -11.57
CA PHE A 83 1.91 -0.39 -11.03
C PHE A 83 2.75 -1.14 -12.09
N PRO A 84 3.74 -0.49 -12.72
CA PRO A 84 4.65 -1.13 -13.66
C PRO A 84 5.38 -2.35 -13.08
N GLY A 85 5.98 -3.17 -13.95
CA GLY A 85 6.90 -4.21 -13.49
C GLY A 85 8.16 -3.58 -12.86
N THR A 86 8.63 -4.16 -11.75
CA THR A 86 9.79 -3.67 -11.00
C THR A 86 11.09 -4.38 -11.36
N GLY A 87 11.05 -5.33 -12.31
CA GLY A 87 12.22 -6.12 -12.74
C GLY A 87 12.46 -7.40 -11.93
N GLY A 88 11.56 -7.75 -11.01
CA GLY A 88 11.57 -9.03 -10.31
C GLY A 88 10.85 -9.01 -8.96
N TRP A 89 10.58 -10.19 -8.41
CA TRP A 89 9.82 -10.35 -7.16
C TRP A 89 10.56 -9.97 -5.87
N SER A 90 11.79 -9.45 -5.99
CA SER A 90 12.57 -8.85 -4.90
C SER A 90 13.06 -7.43 -5.22
N SER A 91 12.61 -6.84 -6.34
CA SER A 91 12.98 -5.48 -6.74
C SER A 91 11.86 -4.51 -6.39
N VAL A 92 12.17 -3.45 -5.64
CA VAL A 92 11.18 -2.48 -5.17
C VAL A 92 11.06 -1.31 -6.14
N GLY A 93 9.82 -1.02 -6.54
CA GLY A 93 9.45 0.21 -7.23
C GLY A 93 8.66 1.14 -6.30
N THR A 94 8.44 2.38 -6.74
CA THR A 94 7.61 3.34 -6.01
C THR A 94 6.50 3.92 -6.89
N MET A 95 5.34 4.14 -6.26
CA MET A 95 4.20 4.83 -6.84
C MET A 95 3.79 5.95 -5.90
N VAL A 96 3.47 7.12 -6.42
CA VAL A 96 3.09 8.29 -5.61
C VAL A 96 1.63 8.64 -5.87
N VAL A 97 0.88 8.82 -4.80
CA VAL A 97 -0.51 9.27 -4.85
C VAL A 97 -0.74 10.39 -3.83
N THR A 98 -1.52 11.40 -4.22
CA THR A 98 -1.98 12.43 -3.29
C THR A 98 -3.36 12.05 -2.77
N VAL A 99 -3.53 12.09 -1.45
CA VAL A 99 -4.79 11.77 -0.79
C VAL A 99 -5.20 12.88 0.19
N ALA A 100 -6.47 12.88 0.58
CA ALA A 100 -6.97 13.73 1.67
C ALA A 100 -7.09 12.91 2.95
N LEU A 101 -6.48 13.38 4.04
CA LEU A 101 -6.57 12.78 5.37
C LEU A 101 -7.39 13.66 6.30
N ARG A 102 -8.15 13.07 7.21
CA ARG A 102 -8.79 13.80 8.31
C ARG A 102 -7.78 14.02 9.45
N PRO A 103 -8.00 15.01 10.34
CA PRO A 103 -7.24 15.12 11.58
C PRO A 103 -7.30 13.82 12.40
N GLY A 104 -6.16 13.41 12.96
CA GLY A 104 -6.03 12.17 13.71
C GLY A 104 -5.81 10.93 12.83
N PRO A 105 -6.26 9.74 13.27
CA PRO A 105 -6.00 8.48 12.59
C PRO A 105 -6.89 8.26 11.36
N ASN A 106 -6.28 7.75 10.30
CA ASN A 106 -6.88 7.37 9.04
C ASN A 106 -6.56 5.91 8.71
N THR A 107 -7.33 5.32 7.79
CA THR A 107 -7.01 4.04 7.16
C THR A 107 -6.79 4.21 5.66
N LEU A 108 -5.82 3.47 5.13
CA LEU A 108 -5.58 3.33 3.70
C LEU A 108 -5.70 1.85 3.34
N THR A 109 -6.65 1.51 2.48
CA THR A 109 -6.91 0.13 2.06
C THR A 109 -6.46 -0.09 0.63
N MET A 110 -5.54 -1.04 0.43
CA MET A 110 -5.03 -1.49 -0.86
C MET A 110 -5.75 -2.77 -1.28
N PHE A 111 -6.38 -2.76 -2.45
CA PHE A 111 -7.18 -3.88 -2.96
C PHE A 111 -7.31 -3.84 -4.48
N ASN A 112 -7.91 -4.87 -5.07
CA ASN A 112 -8.42 -4.84 -6.44
C ASN A 112 -9.53 -5.90 -6.59
N PRO A 113 -10.77 -5.53 -6.91
CA PRO A 113 -11.87 -6.50 -6.96
C PRO A 113 -11.80 -7.46 -8.16
N TYR A 114 -11.06 -7.11 -9.21
CA TYR A 114 -11.10 -7.82 -10.50
C TYR A 114 -9.85 -8.66 -10.79
N SER A 115 -8.67 -8.17 -10.39
CA SER A 115 -7.39 -8.82 -10.71
C SER A 115 -6.41 -8.74 -9.55
N ALA A 116 -5.29 -9.44 -9.66
CA ALA A 116 -4.24 -9.41 -8.65
C ALA A 116 -3.59 -8.02 -8.61
N ALA A 117 -3.46 -7.47 -7.41
CA ALA A 117 -2.67 -6.28 -7.14
C ALA A 117 -1.16 -6.62 -7.14
N PRO A 118 -0.26 -5.62 -7.15
CA PRO A 118 1.14 -5.87 -6.78
C PRO A 118 1.26 -6.30 -5.32
N ASP A 119 2.45 -6.77 -4.94
CA ASP A 119 2.81 -6.93 -3.54
C ASP A 119 3.24 -5.57 -2.97
N PHE A 120 2.99 -5.31 -1.69
CA PHE A 120 3.32 -4.06 -1.03
C PHE A 120 4.41 -4.27 0.02
N ASP A 121 5.43 -3.42 -0.03
CA ASP A 121 6.54 -3.36 0.94
C ASP A 121 6.13 -2.43 2.08
N LYS A 122 5.91 -1.15 1.77
CA LYS A 122 5.53 -0.14 2.76
C LYS A 122 4.88 1.08 2.14
N ILE A 123 4.36 1.94 3.01
CA ILE A 123 4.01 3.32 2.63
C ILE A 123 4.82 4.33 3.44
N THR A 124 5.05 5.47 2.82
CA THR A 124 5.60 6.66 3.46
C THR A 124 4.65 7.82 3.21
N VAL A 125 4.24 8.49 4.29
CA VAL A 125 3.21 9.53 4.26
C VAL A 125 3.82 10.86 4.68
N SER A 126 3.71 11.85 3.80
CA SER A 126 4.10 13.24 4.06
C SER A 126 2.86 14.12 4.05
N VAL A 127 2.50 14.67 5.21
CA VAL A 127 1.39 15.63 5.34
C VAL A 127 1.94 17.03 5.04
N ARG A 128 1.29 17.75 4.12
CA ARG A 128 1.62 19.15 3.83
C ARG A 128 1.06 20.09 4.89
#